data_AF-A0A6P0JXY3-F1
#
_entry.id   AF-A0A6P0JXY3-F1
#
_cell.length_a   1.000
_cell.length_b   1.000
_cell.length_c   1.000
_cell.angle_alpha   90.00
_cell.angle_beta   90.00
_cell.angle_gamma   90.00
#
_symmetry.space_group_name_H-M   'P 1'
#
loop_
_entity.id
_entity.type
_entity.pdbx_description
1 polymer ?
#
loop_
_entity_poly.entity_id
_entity_poly.type
_entity_poly.pdbx_seq_one_letter_code
_entity_poly.pdbx_strand_id
1 'polypeptide(L)' 'MEVNDLGFIATILFVLVPTVFLLILYIQTASQSKNG' A
#
# COMPACT_ATOMS: atom_id res chain seq x y z
N MET A 1 18.90 4.19 22.33
CA MET A 1 17.94 3.09 22.39
C MET A 1 18.33 2.12 21.29
N GLU A 2 18.55 0.85 21.63
CA GLU A 2 18.73 -0.21 20.64
C GLU A 2 17.35 -0.52 20.02
N VAL A 3 17.28 -0.55 18.69
CA VAL A 3 16.03 -0.78 17.94
C VAL A 3 16.17 -2.06 17.14
N ASN A 4 15.05 -2.69 16.78
CA ASN A 4 15.04 -3.87 15.93
C ASN A 4 15.29 -3.45 14.47
N ASP A 5 16.41 -3.90 13.89
CA ASP A 5 16.75 -3.65 12.49
C ASP A 5 15.68 -4.17 11.52
N LEU A 6 15.05 -5.30 11.86
CA LEU A 6 13.93 -5.85 11.07
C LEU A 6 12.62 -5.07 11.29
N GLY A 7 12.51 -4.33 12.39
CA GLY A 7 11.34 -3.50 12.69
C GLY A 7 11.12 -2.43 11.62
N PHE A 8 12.21 -1.86 11.11
CA PHE A 8 12.14 -0.83 10.06
C PHE A 8 11.51 -1.37 8.76
N ILE A 9 12.04 -2.48 8.24
CA ILE A 9 11.50 -3.08 7.01
C ILE A 9 10.09 -3.64 7.22
N ALA A 10 9.81 -4.21 8.41
CA ALA A 10 8.48 -4.71 8.74
C ALA A 10 7.42 -3.60 8.72
N THR A 11 7.71 -2.42 9.30
CA THR A 11 6.78 -1.29 9.27
C THR A 11 6.57 -0.76 7.86
N ILE A 12 7.63 -0.68 7.05
CA ILE A 12 7.52 -0.25 5.64
C ILE A 12 6.62 -1.20 4.87
N LEU A 13 6.86 -2.51 4.95
CA LEU A 13 6.05 -3.49 4.24
C LEU A 13 4.61 -3.52 4.75
N PHE A 14 4.41 -3.40 6.06
CA PHE A 14 3.08 -3.39 6.68
C PHE A 14 2.21 -2.23 6.19
N VAL A 15 2.80 -1.05 5.95
CA VAL A 15 2.07 0.11 5.42
C VAL A 15 1.94 0.03 3.90
N LEU A 16 3.06 -0.16 3.19
CA LEU A 16 3.07 0.00 1.74
C LEU A 16 2.34 -1.11 0.99
N VAL A 17 2.40 -2.36 1.46
CA VAL A 17 1.72 -3.48 0.78
C VAL A 17 0.20 -3.26 0.72
N PRO A 18 -0.52 -3.04 1.84
CA PRO A 18 -1.97 -2.80 1.77
C PRO A 18 -2.30 -1.45 1.11
N THR A 19 -1.50 -0.40 1.29
CA THR A 19 -1.75 0.89 0.62
C THR A 19 -1.69 0.78 -0.89
N VAL A 20 -0.64 0.13 -1.44
CA VAL A 20 -0.51 -0.07 -2.89
C VAL A 20 -1.64 -0.96 -3.42
N PHE A 21 -2.02 -2.01 -2.68
CA PHE A 21 -3.18 -2.85 -3.04
C PHE A 21 -4.46 -2.01 -3.19
N LEU A 22 -4.77 -1.15 -2.21
CA LEU A 22 -5.96 -0.29 -2.26
C LEU A 22 -5.87 0.75 -3.39
N LEU A 23 -4.70 1.34 -3.63
CA LEU A 23 -4.50 2.28 -4.73
C LEU A 23 -4.75 1.61 -6.09
N ILE A 24 -4.28 0.37 -6.27
CA ILE A 24 -4.51 -0.40 -7.49
C ILE A 24 -6.01 -0.62 -7.71
N LEU A 25 -6.76 -1.03 -6.66
CA LEU A 25 -8.21 -1.19 -6.77
C LEU A 25 -8.91 0.13 -7.09
N TYR A 26 -8.54 1.21 -6.39
CA TYR A 26 -9.11 2.53 -6.62
C TYR A 26 -8.91 3.00 -8.06
N ILE A 27 -7.70 2.88 -8.60
CA ILE A 27 -7.38 3.28 -9.98
C ILE A 27 -8.22 2.48 -10.98
N GLN A 28 -8.34 1.16 -10.79
CA GLN A 28 -9.17 0.33 -11.65
C GLN A 28 -10.64 0.74 -11.59
N THR A 29 -11.20 0.93 -10.40
CA THR A 29 -12.59 1.38 -10.23
C THR A 29 -12.82 2.75 -10.86
N ALA A 30 -11.93 3.72 -10.63
CA ALA A 30 -12.03 5.06 -11.19
C ALA A 30 -11.93 5.06 -12.72
N SER A 31 -11.06 4.22 -13.30
CA SER A 31 -10.93 4.06 -14.75
C SER A 31 -12.19 3.46 -15.38
N GLN A 32 -12.81 2.47 -14.73
CA GLN A 32 -14.06 1.88 -15.21
C GLN A 32 -15.22 2.87 -15.10
N SER A 33 -15.29 3.64 -14.01
CA SER A 33 -16.33 4.67 -13.82
C SER A 33 -16.23 5.82 -14.83
N LYS A 34 -15.07 6.08 -15.40
CA LYS A 34 -14.88 7.14 -16.41
C LYS A 34 -15.33 6.72 -17.82
N ASN A 35 -15.38 5.41 -18.09
CA ASN A 35 -15.67 4.85 -19.41
C ASN A 35 -17.14 4.46 -19.62
N GLY A 36 -18.00 4.66 -18.61
CA GLY A 36 -19.46 4.44 -18.67
C GLY A 36 -20.22 5.75 -18.53
#